data_AF-A0AAC9JLF7-F1
#
_entry.id   AF-A0AAC9JLF7-F1
#
_cell.length_a   1.000
_cell.length_b   1.000
_cell.length_c   1.000
_cell.angle_alpha   90.00
_cell.angle_beta   90.00
_cell.angle_gamma   90.00
#
_symmetry.space_group_name_H-M   'P 1'
#
loop_
_entity.id
_entity.type
_entity.pdbx_description
1 polymer ?
#
loop_
_entity_poly.entity_id
_entity_poly.type
_entity_poly.pdbx_seq_one_letter_code
_entity_poly.pdbx_strand_id
1 'polypeptide(L)' 'MTSDTQDSNQDDQTIGNFAAVKTSIANGDVDEVKARLDGKSIKPLEKGYLIDIAKLSGNSEILKVIEATPESE' A
#
# COMPACT_ATOMS: atom_id res chain seq x y z
N MET A 1 13.92 14.74 32.39
CA MET A 1 14.51 14.18 31.17
C MET A 1 14.24 12.69 31.18
N THR A 2 13.20 12.26 30.49
CA THR A 2 13.08 10.91 29.94
C THR A 2 12.11 11.04 28.78
N SER A 3 12.66 10.89 27.58
CA SER A 3 11.96 10.98 26.32
C SER A 3 11.04 9.77 26.20
N ASP A 4 9.74 9.98 26.35
CA ASP A 4 8.75 9.00 25.90
C ASP A 4 8.84 8.96 24.38
N THR A 5 9.46 7.89 23.91
CA THR A 5 9.66 7.62 22.49
C THR A 5 8.30 7.40 21.88
N GLN A 6 7.93 8.33 21.00
CA GLN A 6 6.72 8.31 20.20
C GLN A 6 6.77 7.07 19.31
N ASP A 7 6.09 6.02 19.74
CA ASP A 7 5.82 4.82 18.94
C ASP A 7 4.77 5.21 17.89
N SER A 8 5.22 5.86 16.82
CA SER A 8 4.39 6.29 15.68
C SER A 8 4.37 5.28 14.55
N ASN A 9 4.69 4.02 14.83
CA ASN A 9 4.61 2.93 13.86
C ASN A 9 3.31 2.15 14.10
N GLN A 10 2.47 2.01 13.06
CA GLN A 10 1.57 0.87 12.79
C GLN A 10 0.06 1.15 12.56
N ASP A 11 -0.44 2.39 12.65
CA ASP A 11 -1.89 2.65 12.47
C ASP A 11 -2.30 3.45 11.22
N ASP A 12 -1.38 3.69 10.28
CA ASP A 12 -1.66 4.51 9.08
C ASP A 12 -2.33 3.75 7.91
N GLN A 13 -2.76 2.50 8.13
CA GLN A 13 -3.62 1.75 7.20
C GLN A 13 -5.07 1.77 7.69
N THR A 14 -5.65 2.96 7.85
CA THR A 14 -7.10 3.06 8.05
C THR A 14 -7.83 2.43 6.86
N ILE A 15 -9.03 1.87 7.08
CA ILE A 15 -9.87 1.26 6.02
C ILE A 15 -10.02 2.22 4.81
N GLY A 16 -10.04 3.53 5.05
CA GLY A 16 -10.07 4.56 4.00
C GLY A 16 -8.83 4.57 3.11
N ASN A 17 -7.62 4.49 3.68
CA ASN A 17 -6.38 4.43 2.90
C ASN A 17 -6.34 3.18 2.01
N PHE A 18 -6.71 2.03 2.55
CA PHE A 18 -6.75 0.79 1.77
C PHE A 18 -7.80 0.82 0.65
N ALA A 19 -8.98 1.39 0.92
CA ALA A 19 -10.00 1.58 -0.10
C ALA A 19 -9.52 2.48 -1.25
N ALA A 20 -8.81 3.57 -0.92
CA ALA A 20 -8.26 4.48 -1.93
C ALA A 20 -7.22 3.79 -2.84
N VAL A 21 -6.32 2.97 -2.26
CA VAL A 21 -5.34 2.20 -3.05
C VAL A 21 -6.03 1.23 -4.00
N LYS A 22 -7.05 0.50 -3.54
CA LYS A 22 -7.84 -0.41 -4.40
C LYS A 22 -8.51 0.33 -5.56
N THR A 23 -9.07 1.50 -5.29
CA THR A 23 -9.71 2.34 -6.32
C THR A 23 -8.70 2.79 -7.38
N SER A 24 -7.49 3.23 -6.99
CA SER A 24 -6.46 3.59 -7.99
C SER A 24 -5.99 2.40 -8.80
N ILE A 25 -5.89 1.20 -8.20
CA ILE A 25 -5.59 -0.03 -8.95
C ILE A 25 -6.69 -0.33 -9.97
N ALA A 26 -7.96 -0.26 -9.55
CA ALA A 26 -9.11 -0.52 -10.42
C ALA A 26 -9.20 0.47 -11.59
N ASN A 27 -8.79 1.72 -11.37
CA ASN A 27 -8.73 2.75 -12.40
C ASN A 27 -7.49 2.62 -13.32
N GLY A 28 -6.53 1.74 -12.98
CA GLY A 28 -5.27 1.63 -13.71
C GLY A 28 -4.33 2.82 -13.51
N ASP A 29 -4.55 3.64 -12.48
CA ASP A 29 -3.81 4.86 -12.21
C ASP A 29 -2.51 4.56 -11.45
N VAL A 30 -1.43 4.38 -12.20
CA VAL A 30 -0.12 3.99 -11.65
C VAL A 30 0.43 5.08 -10.73
N ASP A 31 0.32 6.35 -11.11
CA ASP A 31 0.93 7.46 -10.38
C ASP A 31 0.23 7.65 -9.03
N GLU A 32 -1.10 7.49 -9.00
CA GLU A 32 -1.84 7.54 -7.74
C GLU A 32 -1.55 6.32 -6.85
N VAL A 33 -1.31 5.12 -7.43
CA VAL A 33 -0.85 3.96 -6.65
C VAL A 33 0.52 4.26 -6.01
N LYS A 34 1.47 4.81 -6.78
CA LYS A 34 2.80 5.20 -6.26
C LYS A 34 2.67 6.23 -5.13
N ALA A 35 1.92 7.31 -5.35
CA ALA A 35 1.74 8.37 -4.37
C ALA A 35 1.12 7.88 -3.06
N ARG A 36 0.18 6.93 -3.13
CA ARG A 36 -0.48 6.38 -1.94
C ARG A 36 0.38 5.40 -1.15
N LEU A 37 1.33 4.73 -1.80
CA LEU A 37 2.23 3.75 -1.19
C LEU A 37 3.60 4.32 -0.82
N ASP A 38 3.93 5.54 -1.28
CA ASP A 38 5.22 6.17 -1.03
C ASP A 38 5.52 6.31 0.47
N GLY A 39 6.70 5.84 0.88
CA GLY A 39 7.14 5.83 2.27
C GLY A 39 6.35 4.93 3.22
N LYS A 40 5.40 4.11 2.73
CA LYS A 40 4.57 3.24 3.56
C LYS A 40 4.98 1.78 3.45
N SER A 41 4.69 1.04 4.51
CA SER A 41 4.65 -0.42 4.49
C SER A 41 3.21 -0.94 4.49
N ILE A 42 3.01 -2.12 3.92
CA ILE A 42 1.70 -2.76 3.76
C ILE A 42 1.69 -4.06 4.57
N LYS A 43 0.59 -4.38 5.26
CA LYS A 43 0.48 -5.67 5.94
C LYS A 43 0.56 -6.81 4.91
N PRO A 44 1.23 -7.94 5.20
CA PRO A 44 1.42 -9.03 4.22
C PRO A 44 0.10 -9.50 3.58
N LEU A 45 -0.97 -9.62 4.38
CA LEU A 45 -2.30 -10.00 3.89
C LEU A 45 -2.89 -8.97 2.90
N GLU A 46 -2.75 -7.68 3.21
CA GLU A 46 -3.22 -6.59 2.37
C GLU A 46 -2.42 -6.54 1.06
N LYS A 47 -1.09 -6.69 1.14
CA LYS A 47 -0.22 -6.70 -0.04
C LYS A 47 -0.56 -7.85 -0.98
N GLY A 48 -0.78 -9.05 -0.46
CA GLY A 48 -1.23 -10.20 -1.24
C GLY A 48 -2.53 -9.91 -2.00
N TYR A 49 -3.50 -9.28 -1.33
CA TYR A 49 -4.75 -8.90 -1.96
C TYR A 49 -4.58 -7.85 -3.06
N LEU A 50 -3.75 -6.83 -2.86
CA LEU A 50 -3.49 -5.80 -3.89
C LEU A 50 -2.78 -6.40 -5.11
N ILE A 51 -1.85 -7.35 -4.91
CA ILE A 51 -1.18 -8.10 -5.98
C ILE A 51 -2.21 -8.85 -6.82
N ASP A 52 -3.18 -9.53 -6.20
CA ASP A 52 -4.21 -10.26 -6.93
C ASP A 52 -5.08 -9.32 -7.78
N ILE A 53 -5.47 -8.16 -7.25
CA ILE A 53 -6.22 -7.16 -8.02
C ILE A 53 -5.38 -6.64 -9.20
N ALA A 54 -4.08 -6.35 -9.00
CA ALA A 54 -3.20 -5.88 -10.06
C ALA A 54 -2.99 -6.92 -11.17
N LYS A 55 -2.93 -8.21 -10.82
CA LYS A 55 -2.90 -9.31 -11.79
C LYS A 55 -4.20 -9.39 -12.59
N LEU A 56 -5.35 -9.23 -11.92
CA LEU A 56 -6.66 -9.23 -12.58
C LEU A 56 -6.84 -8.05 -13.54
N SER A 57 -6.25 -6.87 -13.24
CA SER A 57 -6.31 -5.72 -14.13
C SER A 57 -5.35 -5.81 -15.32
N GLY A 58 -4.40 -6.75 -15.30
CA GLY A 58 -3.36 -6.90 -16.34
C GLY A 58 -2.33 -5.77 -16.35
N ASN A 59 -2.32 -4.89 -15.35
CA ASN A 59 -1.40 -3.76 -15.28
C ASN A 59 -0.09 -4.16 -14.59
N SER A 60 0.89 -4.57 -15.42
CA SER A 60 2.21 -4.99 -14.94
C SER A 60 3.02 -3.91 -14.24
N GLU A 61 2.72 -2.63 -14.47
CA GLU A 61 3.43 -1.54 -13.77
C GLU A 61 2.92 -1.39 -12.34
N ILE A 62 1.59 -1.44 -12.15
CA ILE A 62 0.98 -1.45 -10.81
C ILE A 62 1.45 -2.64 -9.99
N LEU A 63 1.54 -3.83 -10.61
CA LEU A 63 2.05 -5.03 -9.95
C LEU A 63 3.46 -4.80 -9.39
N LYS A 64 4.36 -4.23 -10.19
CA LYS A 64 5.75 -3.93 -9.77
C LYS A 64 5.79 -2.93 -8.62
N VAL A 65 4.94 -1.90 -8.64
CA VAL A 65 4.87 -0.91 -7.55
C VAL A 65 4.47 -1.58 -6.24
N ILE A 66 3.44 -2.42 -6.26
CA ILE A 66 2.98 -3.13 -5.07
C ILE A 66 4.04 -4.12 -4.57
N GLU A 67 4.65 -4.90 -5.46
CA GLU A 67 5.72 -5.86 -5.12
C GLU A 67 6.92 -5.18 -4.45
N ALA A 68 7.30 -3.99 -4.94
CA ALA A 68 8.40 -3.20 -4.41
C ALA A 68 8.10 -2.49 -3.07
N THR A 69 6.83 -2.37 -2.69
CA THR A 69 6.45 -1.72 -1.42
C THR A 69 6.78 -2.65 -0.25
N PRO A 70 7.48 -2.19 0.81
CA PRO A 70 7.86 -3.04 1.94
C PRO A 70 6.64 -3.58 2.69
N GLU A 71 6.78 -4.77 3.26
CA GLU A 71 5.78 -5.30 4.17
C GLU A 71 6.00 -4.74 5.58
N SER A 72 4.91 -4.49 6.31
CA SER A 72 4.99 -4.21 7.75
C SER A 72 5.17 -5.51 8.51
N GLU A 73 5.90 -5.48 9.63
CA GLU A 73 5.95 -6.60 10.59
C GLU A 73 4.57 -6.94 11.15
#